data_AF-A0A3D6EY68-F1
#
_entry.id   AF-A0A3D6EY68-F1
#
_cell.length_a   1.000
_cell.length_b   1.000
_cell.length_c   1.000
_cell.angle_alpha   90.00
_cell.angle_beta   90.00
_cell.angle_gamma   90.00
#
_symmetry.space_group_name_H-M   'P 1'
#
loop_
_entity.id
_entity.type
_entity.pdbx_description
1 polymer ?
#
loop_
_entity_poly.entity_id
_entity_poly.type
_entity_poly.pdbx_seq_one_letter_code
_entity_poly.pdbx_strand_id
1 'polypeptide(L)'
;MKKRQAENISEVQKGFVGLIIISIIVAISVYTCEDSSYESENSTSSQELQRKSEGSKIYITKDGFIAAITEEYLDEAYMYARDNDPEALDKLIKMQVAFFLKPNIEVIIVDGDLLGKRKAEFRIKGDRNTFWTVREAFDLMTEEEYRQLKLKQPSN
;
A
#
# COMPACT_ATOMS: atom_id res chain seq x y z
N MET A 1 -54.93 -7.81 32.72
CA MET A 1 -53.84 -8.12 33.70
C MET A 1 -52.94 -9.14 33.03
N LYS A 2 -51.65 -8.97 32.75
CA LYS A 2 -50.64 -7.98 33.10
C LYS A 2 -49.69 -7.88 31.88
N LYS A 3 -49.52 -6.67 31.36
CA LYS A 3 -48.29 -6.26 30.67
C LYS A 3 -47.15 -6.29 31.69
N ARG A 4 -45.92 -6.55 31.22
CA ARG A 4 -44.59 -6.34 31.86
C ARG A 4 -43.77 -7.63 31.80
N GLN A 5 -42.99 -7.78 30.73
CA GLN A 5 -41.62 -8.32 30.74
C GLN A 5 -40.88 -7.84 29.49
N ALA A 6 -40.94 -6.52 29.26
CA ALA A 6 -39.98 -5.80 28.43
C ALA A 6 -39.46 -4.69 29.34
N GLU A 7 -38.15 -4.42 29.28
CA GLU A 7 -37.35 -3.51 30.12
C GLU A 7 -36.56 -4.19 31.26
N ASN A 8 -35.27 -3.83 31.31
CA ASN A 8 -34.14 -4.43 32.04
C ASN A 8 -33.63 -5.70 31.37
N ILE A 9 -32.54 -5.67 30.59
CA ILE A 9 -31.20 -5.28 31.03
C ILE A 9 -30.46 -4.65 29.83
N SER A 10 -30.52 -3.33 29.71
CA SER A 10 -29.78 -2.53 28.71
C SER A 10 -28.60 -1.77 29.34
N GLU A 11 -28.04 -2.28 30.44
CA GLU A 11 -27.18 -1.48 31.32
C GLU A 11 -25.92 -2.22 31.81
N VAL A 12 -25.39 -3.16 31.02
CA VAL A 12 -24.13 -3.86 31.36
C VAL A 12 -23.06 -3.79 30.26
N GLN A 13 -23.35 -3.25 29.07
CA GLN A 13 -22.37 -3.20 27.96
C GLN A 13 -21.79 -1.82 27.62
N LYS A 14 -21.95 -0.81 28.48
CA LYS A 14 -21.33 0.52 28.29
C LYS A 14 -20.11 0.79 29.19
N GLY A 15 -19.61 -0.21 29.92
CA GLY A 15 -18.54 -0.03 30.91
C GLY A 15 -17.15 -0.56 30.54
N PHE A 16 -16.95 -1.19 29.36
CA PHE A 16 -15.73 -1.97 29.09
C PHE A 16 -14.91 -1.55 27.86
N VAL A 17 -15.21 -0.40 27.25
CA VAL A 17 -14.53 0.08 26.03
C VAL A 17 -13.58 1.28 26.29
N GLY A 18 -13.43 1.69 27.55
CA GLY A 18 -12.70 2.91 27.92
C GLY A 18 -11.25 2.75 28.40
N LEU A 19 -10.67 1.54 28.45
CA LEU A 19 -9.45 1.31 29.24
C LEU A 19 -8.41 0.38 28.58
N ILE A 20 -8.34 0.34 27.24
CA ILE A 20 -7.25 -0.32 26.50
C ILE A 20 -6.66 0.62 25.43
N ILE A 21 -6.51 1.91 25.75
CA ILE A 21 -5.87 2.91 24.84
C ILE A 21 -4.65 3.60 25.50
N ILE A 22 -4.21 3.18 26.70
CA ILE A 22 -3.07 3.80 27.41
C ILE A 22 -2.06 2.77 27.90
N SER A 23 -1.51 1.95 26.99
CA SER A 23 -0.35 1.10 27.32
C SER A 23 0.67 0.94 26.17
N ILE A 24 0.59 1.73 25.10
CA ILE A 24 1.54 1.67 23.96
C ILE A 24 2.45 2.91 23.92
N ILE A 25 2.69 3.56 25.06
CA ILE A 25 3.68 4.63 25.16
C ILE A 25 4.51 4.37 26.41
N VAL A 26 5.84 4.41 26.26
CA VAL A 26 6.89 4.19 27.27
C VAL A 26 7.39 2.74 27.39
N ALA A 27 8.16 2.28 26.40
CA ALA A 27 9.14 1.20 26.62
C ALA A 27 10.23 1.11 25.52
N ILE A 28 10.74 2.21 24.98
CA ILE A 28 12.03 2.18 24.25
C ILE A 28 12.80 3.46 24.58
N SER A 29 13.32 3.51 25.80
CA SER A 29 14.40 4.41 26.19
C SER A 29 15.33 3.64 27.11
N VAL A 30 16.57 3.50 26.65
CA VAL A 30 17.77 3.24 27.47
C VAL A 30 17.89 1.81 28.03
N TYR A 31 18.62 0.96 27.32
CA TYR A 31 19.79 0.34 27.94
C TYR A 31 20.98 0.44 26.99
N THR A 32 22.06 0.92 27.60
CA THR A 32 23.34 1.34 27.06
C THR A 32 24.24 0.17 26.68
N CYS A 33 25.10 0.45 25.70
CA CYS A 33 26.50 0.04 25.56
C CYS A 33 27.03 -1.07 26.47
N GLU A 34 27.61 -2.10 25.84
CA GLU A 34 28.88 -2.67 26.26
C GLU A 34 29.75 -2.95 25.03
N ASP A 35 31.05 -2.66 25.22
CA ASP A 35 32.12 -2.56 24.25
C ASP A 35 32.37 -3.80 23.39
N SER A 36 32.62 -3.56 22.11
CA SER A 36 33.59 -4.37 21.36
C SER A 36 34.30 -3.48 20.36
N SER A 37 35.48 -3.04 20.75
CA SER A 37 36.50 -2.45 19.91
C SER A 37 37.05 -3.49 18.94
N TYR A 38 36.97 -3.22 17.64
CA TYR A 38 38.02 -3.58 16.69
C TYR A 38 38.10 -2.50 15.60
N GLU A 39 39.31 -2.01 15.41
CA GLU A 39 39.68 -1.05 14.37
C GLU A 39 39.41 -1.63 12.98
N SER A 40 38.81 -0.83 12.11
CA SER A 40 39.06 -0.95 10.68
C SER A 40 38.92 0.42 10.06
N GLU A 41 40.08 0.94 9.72
CA GLU A 41 40.29 2.18 9.00
C GLU A 41 39.53 2.20 7.66
N ASN A 42 38.97 3.38 7.36
CA ASN A 42 39.07 4.01 6.06
C ASN A 42 38.40 3.30 4.85
N SER A 43 37.10 3.55 4.63
CA SER A 43 36.50 3.54 3.28
C SER A 43 35.12 4.22 3.20
N THR A 44 34.96 5.38 3.84
CA THR A 44 33.89 6.32 3.49
C THR A 44 34.29 7.09 2.22
N SER A 45 33.97 6.55 1.03
CA SER A 45 33.87 7.39 -0.18
C SER A 45 33.18 6.72 -1.37
N SER A 46 33.26 5.38 -1.51
CA SER A 46 32.84 4.73 -2.78
C SER A 46 31.43 4.14 -2.77
N GLN A 47 30.82 3.87 -1.61
CA GLN A 47 29.49 3.26 -1.54
C GLN A 47 28.32 4.28 -1.54
N GLU A 48 28.56 5.53 -1.13
CA GLU A 48 27.55 6.60 -1.23
C GLU A 48 27.45 7.20 -2.64
N LEU A 49 28.49 7.05 -3.46
CA LEU A 49 28.52 7.48 -4.87
C LEU A 49 27.95 6.43 -5.83
N GLN A 50 27.89 5.16 -5.44
CA GLN A 50 27.24 4.11 -6.25
C GLN A 50 25.71 4.09 -6.11
N ARG A 51 25.14 4.80 -5.12
CA ARG A 51 23.68 4.99 -5.01
C ARG A 51 23.15 6.12 -5.92
N LYS A 52 24.03 6.79 -6.66
CA LYS A 52 23.76 8.04 -7.39
C LYS A 52 23.98 7.96 -8.91
N SER A 53 23.83 6.78 -9.52
CA SER A 53 23.84 6.68 -11.00
C SER A 53 22.97 5.59 -11.62
N GLU A 54 22.27 4.76 -10.85
CA GLU A 54 21.08 4.08 -11.38
C GLU A 54 19.93 5.07 -11.33
N GLY A 55 19.53 5.61 -12.48
CA GLY A 55 18.33 6.43 -12.58
C GLY A 55 17.19 5.73 -11.82
N SER A 56 16.55 6.43 -10.89
CA SER A 56 15.46 5.86 -10.11
C SER A 56 14.41 5.33 -11.08
N LYS A 57 14.18 4.01 -11.07
CA LYS A 57 13.23 3.36 -11.97
C LYS A 57 11.85 4.01 -11.80
N ILE A 58 11.33 4.63 -12.86
CA ILE A 58 10.02 5.27 -12.83
C ILE A 58 8.99 4.26 -13.30
N TYR A 59 8.08 3.89 -12.41
CA TYR A 59 6.96 3.03 -12.74
C TYR A 59 5.70 3.86 -12.94
N ILE A 60 5.02 3.59 -14.04
CA ILE A 60 3.81 4.28 -14.44
C ILE A 60 2.68 3.27 -14.62
N THR A 61 1.50 3.60 -14.10
CA THR A 61 0.31 2.75 -14.25
C THR A 61 -0.22 2.75 -15.68
N LYS A 62 -0.70 1.58 -16.11
CA LYS A 62 -1.49 1.42 -17.33
C LYS A 62 -2.98 1.55 -17.05
N ASP A 63 -3.74 1.78 -18.12
CA ASP A 63 -5.20 1.79 -18.06
C ASP A 63 -5.77 0.37 -17.96
N GLY A 64 -6.97 0.26 -17.41
CA GLY A 64 -7.78 -0.97 -17.46
C GLY A 64 -7.41 -2.06 -16.46
N PHE A 65 -6.47 -1.81 -15.54
CA PHE A 65 -6.11 -2.77 -14.49
C PHE A 65 -6.86 -2.50 -13.19
N ILE A 66 -7.14 -3.57 -12.43
CA ILE A 66 -7.77 -3.47 -11.11
C ILE A 66 -6.66 -3.42 -10.04
N ALA A 67 -6.83 -2.54 -9.07
CA ALA A 67 -6.08 -2.54 -7.82
C ALA A 67 -7.02 -2.74 -6.63
N ALA A 68 -6.47 -3.26 -5.52
CA ALA A 68 -7.21 -3.49 -4.29
C ALA A 68 -6.36 -3.15 -3.06
N ILE A 69 -7.01 -2.96 -1.91
CA ILE A 69 -6.33 -2.64 -0.64
C ILE A 69 -5.59 -3.83 -0.03
N THR A 70 -5.98 -5.07 -0.38
CA THR A 70 -5.29 -6.30 0.02
C THR A 70 -5.16 -7.24 -1.17
N GLU A 71 -4.28 -8.24 -1.05
CA GLU A 71 -4.07 -9.24 -2.10
C GLU A 71 -5.32 -10.11 -2.32
N GLU A 72 -6.08 -10.40 -1.26
CA GLU A 72 -7.27 -11.25 -1.31
C GLU A 72 -8.41 -10.58 -2.10
N TYR A 73 -8.67 -9.29 -1.85
CA TYR A 73 -9.66 -8.54 -2.61
C TYR A 73 -9.28 -8.38 -4.08
N LEU A 74 -7.97 -8.36 -4.38
CA LEU A 74 -7.50 -8.37 -5.76
C LEU A 74 -7.89 -9.69 -6.44
N ASP A 75 -7.67 -10.82 -5.77
CA ASP A 75 -8.05 -12.15 -6.29
C ASP A 75 -9.54 -12.26 -6.53
N GLU A 76 -10.36 -11.82 -5.57
CA GLU A 76 -11.82 -11.79 -5.73
C GLU A 76 -12.23 -10.93 -6.93
N ALA A 77 -11.66 -9.73 -7.06
CA ALA A 77 -11.97 -8.85 -8.17
C ALA A 77 -11.59 -9.47 -9.53
N TYR A 78 -10.45 -10.17 -9.61
CA TYR A 78 -10.08 -10.91 -10.82
C TYR A 78 -10.98 -12.09 -11.10
N MET A 79 -11.42 -12.82 -10.08
CA MET A 79 -12.38 -13.90 -10.23
C MET A 79 -13.70 -13.37 -10.78
N TYR A 80 -14.26 -12.30 -10.21
CA TYR A 80 -15.49 -11.69 -10.69
C TYR A 80 -15.36 -11.13 -12.11
N ALA A 81 -14.23 -10.51 -12.44
CA ALA A 81 -13.97 -10.04 -13.80
C ALA A 81 -13.88 -11.21 -14.80
N ARG A 82 -13.19 -12.30 -14.45
CA ARG A 82 -13.04 -13.49 -15.29
C ARG A 82 -14.37 -14.22 -15.50
N ASP A 83 -15.16 -14.33 -14.44
CA ASP A 83 -16.44 -15.02 -14.44
C ASP A 83 -17.58 -14.14 -15.00
N ASN A 84 -17.26 -12.90 -15.41
CA ASN A 84 -18.16 -11.90 -15.98
C ASN A 84 -19.35 -11.58 -15.05
N ASP A 85 -19.06 -11.42 -13.75
CA ASP A 85 -20.01 -10.98 -12.72
C ASP A 85 -19.76 -9.50 -12.35
N PRO A 86 -20.32 -8.56 -13.13
CA PRO A 86 -20.12 -7.13 -12.88
C PRO A 86 -20.81 -6.66 -11.60
N GLU A 87 -21.83 -7.37 -11.09
CA GLU A 87 -22.54 -6.97 -9.87
C GLU A 87 -21.68 -7.22 -8.63
N ALA A 88 -21.01 -8.37 -8.56
CA ALA A 88 -20.06 -8.67 -7.49
C ALA A 88 -18.85 -7.73 -7.54
N LEU A 89 -18.31 -7.46 -8.73
CA LEU A 89 -17.20 -6.52 -8.89
C LEU A 89 -17.58 -5.09 -8.46
N ASP A 90 -18.77 -4.62 -8.86
CA ASP A 90 -19.28 -3.30 -8.48
C ASP A 90 -19.49 -3.17 -6.95
N LYS A 91 -19.83 -4.26 -6.24
CA LYS A 91 -19.88 -4.26 -4.77
C LYS A 91 -18.51 -3.98 -4.15
N LEU A 92 -17.44 -4.63 -4.64
CA LEU A 92 -16.07 -4.38 -4.17
C LEU A 92 -15.65 -2.92 -4.42
N ILE A 93 -16.03 -2.37 -5.58
CA ILE A 93 -15.73 -0.98 -5.94
C ILE A 93 -16.49 0.00 -5.04
N LYS A 94 -17.79 -0.23 -4.80
CA LYS A 94 -18.61 0.59 -3.91
C LYS A 94 -18.15 0.54 -2.45
N MET A 95 -17.62 -0.60 -2.02
CA MET A 95 -16.99 -0.75 -0.71
C MET A 95 -15.60 -0.08 -0.62
N GLN A 96 -15.08 0.46 -1.73
CA GLN A 96 -13.76 1.08 -1.83
C GLN A 96 -12.61 0.13 -1.47
N VAL A 97 -12.82 -1.18 -1.63
CA VAL A 97 -11.78 -2.21 -1.41
C VAL A 97 -11.08 -2.60 -2.71
N ALA A 98 -11.71 -2.34 -3.86
CA ALA A 98 -11.14 -2.47 -5.20
C ALA A 98 -11.43 -1.23 -6.04
N PHE A 99 -10.59 -0.92 -7.02
CA PHE A 99 -10.79 0.20 -7.94
C PHE A 99 -10.02 -0.01 -9.25
N PHE A 100 -10.47 0.64 -10.31
CA PHE A 100 -9.72 0.68 -11.56
C PHE A 100 -8.57 1.68 -11.46
N LEU A 101 -7.37 1.22 -11.81
CA LEU A 101 -6.20 2.04 -11.95
C LEU A 101 -6.38 3.01 -13.11
N LYS A 102 -6.15 4.29 -12.82
CA LYS A 102 -6.05 5.30 -13.87
C LYS A 102 -4.66 5.19 -14.51
N PRO A 103 -4.56 5.38 -15.83
CA PRO A 103 -3.27 5.39 -16.50
C PRO A 103 -2.42 6.58 -16.10
N ASN A 104 -1.11 6.48 -16.37
CA ASN A 104 -0.16 7.57 -16.30
C ASN A 104 0.06 8.15 -14.89
N ILE A 105 -0.19 7.34 -13.85
CA ILE A 105 0.11 7.67 -12.45
C ILE A 105 1.48 7.12 -12.09
N GLU A 106 2.31 7.97 -11.47
CA GLU A 106 3.60 7.56 -10.93
C GLU A 106 3.43 6.78 -9.62
N VAL A 107 4.04 5.60 -9.56
CA VAL A 107 3.96 4.70 -8.41
C VAL A 107 5.35 4.26 -7.95
N ILE A 108 5.41 3.85 -6.70
CA ILE A 108 6.58 3.23 -6.09
C ILE A 108 6.21 1.79 -5.77
N ILE A 109 6.96 0.84 -6.31
CA ILE A 109 6.81 -0.58 -6.00
C ILE A 109 7.40 -0.84 -4.61
N VAL A 110 6.63 -1.49 -3.74
CA VAL A 110 7.00 -1.74 -2.33
C VAL A 110 7.63 -3.13 -2.18
N ASP A 111 7.04 -4.15 -2.82
CA ASP A 111 7.60 -5.51 -2.82
C ASP A 111 8.64 -5.66 -3.94
N GLY A 112 9.90 -5.80 -3.54
CA GLY A 112 11.10 -5.62 -4.37
C GLY A 112 11.41 -6.75 -5.36
N ASP A 113 10.56 -7.77 -5.49
CA ASP A 113 10.78 -8.88 -6.43
C ASP A 113 9.68 -8.95 -7.50
N LEU A 114 9.65 -7.92 -8.35
CA LEU A 114 8.79 -7.91 -9.54
C LEU A 114 9.13 -9.05 -10.49
N LEU A 115 10.37 -9.53 -10.53
CA LEU A 115 10.82 -10.46 -11.56
C LEU A 115 10.22 -11.86 -11.41
N GLY A 116 9.88 -12.28 -10.19
CA GLY A 116 9.25 -13.58 -9.91
C GLY A 116 7.74 -13.56 -9.67
N LYS A 117 7.14 -12.41 -9.36
CA LYS A 117 5.75 -12.35 -8.87
C LYS A 117 4.76 -11.84 -9.94
N ARG A 118 3.58 -12.47 -9.98
CA ARG A 118 2.45 -12.05 -10.85
C ARG A 118 1.72 -10.81 -10.31
N LYS A 119 1.75 -10.63 -8.99
CA LYS A 119 1.17 -9.49 -8.29
C LYS A 119 2.27 -8.64 -7.69
N ALA A 120 1.95 -7.38 -7.44
CA ALA A 120 2.86 -6.42 -6.88
C ALA A 120 2.13 -5.50 -5.90
N GLU A 121 2.77 -5.26 -4.75
CA GLU A 121 2.41 -4.21 -3.84
C GLU A 121 3.03 -2.90 -4.29
N PHE A 122 2.23 -1.85 -4.37
CA PHE A 122 2.66 -0.52 -4.79
C PHE A 122 2.03 0.56 -3.93
N ARG A 123 2.61 1.76 -3.98
CA ARG A 123 2.03 2.99 -3.46
C ARG A 123 2.02 4.04 -4.54
N ILE A 124 1.01 4.89 -4.54
CA ILE A 124 0.99 6.08 -5.40
C ILE A 124 2.02 7.07 -4.86
N LYS A 125 2.82 7.68 -5.72
CA LYS A 125 3.84 8.63 -5.26
C LYS A 125 3.17 9.84 -4.59
N GLY A 126 3.59 10.13 -3.36
CA GLY A 126 2.98 11.18 -2.54
C GLY A 126 1.87 10.68 -1.61
N ASP A 127 1.39 9.45 -1.80
CA ASP A 127 0.47 8.78 -0.88
C ASP A 127 1.25 7.88 0.10
N ARG A 128 0.63 7.60 1.25
CA ARG A 128 1.14 6.68 2.29
C ARG A 128 0.51 5.31 2.21
N ASN A 129 -0.63 5.18 1.54
CA ASN A 129 -1.34 3.91 1.40
C ASN A 129 -0.61 2.97 0.42
N THR A 130 -0.66 1.68 0.73
CA THR A 130 -0.21 0.62 -0.17
C THR A 130 -1.41 -0.14 -0.74
N PHE A 131 -1.24 -0.65 -1.94
CA PHE A 131 -2.26 -1.32 -2.72
C PHE A 131 -1.64 -2.49 -3.48
N TRP A 132 -2.48 -3.43 -3.88
CA TRP A 132 -2.10 -4.61 -4.64
C TRP A 132 -2.68 -4.54 -6.05
N THR A 133 -1.88 -4.91 -7.04
CA THR A 133 -2.34 -5.10 -8.43
C THR A 133 -1.49 -6.16 -9.12
N VAL A 134 -1.76 -6.44 -10.39
CA VAL A 134 -0.91 -7.31 -11.21
C VAL A 134 0.31 -6.56 -11.71
N ARG A 135 1.42 -7.26 -11.86
CA ARG A 135 2.68 -6.66 -12.32
C ARG A 135 2.52 -5.97 -13.68
N GLU A 136 1.74 -6.55 -14.57
CA GLU A 136 1.51 -6.07 -15.93
C GLU A 136 0.89 -4.67 -15.95
N ALA A 137 0.29 -4.23 -14.85
CA ALA A 137 -0.28 -2.90 -14.67
C ALA A 137 0.75 -1.77 -14.69
N PHE A 138 2.06 -2.09 -14.69
CA PHE A 138 3.13 -1.10 -14.68
C PHE A 138 3.96 -1.13 -15.97
N ASP A 139 4.32 0.07 -16.43
CA ASP A 139 5.40 0.29 -17.39
C ASP A 139 6.61 0.89 -16.68
N LEU A 140 7.79 0.39 -17.05
CA LEU A 140 9.04 1.03 -16.71
C LEU A 140 9.33 2.10 -17.77
N MET A 141 9.40 3.35 -17.33
CA MET A 141 9.74 4.48 -18.21
C MET A 141 11.11 5.03 -17.89
N THR A 142 11.75 5.56 -18.92
CA THR A 142 12.93 6.41 -18.78
C THR A 142 12.53 7.80 -18.30
N GLU A 143 13.50 8.51 -17.72
CA GLU A 143 13.32 9.90 -17.28
C GLU A 143 12.86 10.83 -18.42
N GLU A 144 13.36 10.61 -19.65
CA GLU A 144 12.98 11.41 -20.82
C GLU A 144 11.52 11.17 -21.24
N GLU A 145 11.09 9.92 -21.29
CA GLU A 145 9.70 9.54 -21.61
C GLU A 145 8.73 10.11 -20.55
N TYR A 146 9.11 9.99 -19.28
CA TYR A 146 8.32 10.54 -18.18
C TYR A 146 8.15 12.06 -18.28
N ARG A 147 9.22 12.79 -18.61
CA ARG A 147 9.16 14.25 -18.83
C ARG A 147 8.23 14.61 -19.99
N GLN A 148 8.32 13.89 -21.11
CA GLN A 148 7.43 14.14 -22.25
C GLN A 148 5.97 13.87 -21.90
N LEU A 149 5.70 12.82 -21.12
CA LEU A 149 4.36 12.49 -20.64
C LEU A 149 3.81 13.59 -19.73
N LYS A 150 4.62 14.14 -18.82
CA LYS A 150 4.23 15.27 -17.97
C LYS A 150 3.92 16.55 -18.76
N LEU A 151 4.64 16.80 -19.85
CA LEU A 151 4.36 17.94 -20.73
C LEU A 151 3.06 17.79 -21.53
N LYS A 152 2.65 16.55 -21.83
CA LYS A 152 1.41 16.25 -22.58
C LYS A 152 0.17 16.25 -21.70
N GLN A 153 0.31 16.06 -20.39
CA GLN A 153 -0.82 16.13 -19.47
C GLN A 153 -1.25 17.59 -19.31
N PRO A 154 -2.51 17.95 -19.62
CA PRO A 154 -3.00 19.29 -19.33
C PRO A 154 -2.87 19.52 -17.83
N SER A 155 -2.24 20.64 -17.44
CA SER A 155 -2.23 21.11 -16.07
C SER A 155 -3.68 21.36 -15.65
N ASN A 156 -4.25 20.41 -14.89
CA ASN A 156 -5.54 20.58 -14.22
C ASN A 156 -5.40 21.51 -13.02
#